data_AF-A0A9D6NL72-F1
#
_entry.id   AF-A0A9D6NL72-F1
#
_cell.length_a   1.000
_cell.length_b   1.000
_cell.length_c   1.000
_cell.angle_alpha   90.00
_cell.angle_beta   90.00
_cell.angle_gamma   90.00
#
_symmetry.space_group_name_H-M   'P 1'
#
loop_
_entity.id
_entity.type
_entity.pdbx_description
1 polymer ?
#
loop_
_entity_poly.entity_id
_entity_poly.type
_entity_poly.pdbx_seq_one_letter_code
_entity_poly.pdbx_strand_id
1 'polypeptide(L)'
;MSGSTNFSNKGLKDNWEESTFVHFDPADEEAMTNRAQSVAQFDDLWKNEAFELTSRDVAAYWKRYKPEEGREYQIREAQQAAVNDVIHRIEEYERQSARWVQSLTRREDIANRAEELRSKGIAEGYADLMAIREVLGDRAYYEGLYEMPAYKELRELQTSIREWKERG
;
A
#
# COMPACT_ATOMS: atom_id res chain seq x y z
N MET A 1 -5.95 -15.56 -8.87
CA MET A 1 -7.16 -14.88 -9.35
C MET A 1 -6.74 -13.47 -9.70
N SER A 2 -7.14 -12.97 -10.87
CA SER A 2 -6.86 -11.61 -11.33
C SER A 2 -8.15 -11.06 -11.95
N GLY A 3 -8.43 -9.77 -11.81
CA GLY A 3 -9.67 -9.19 -12.31
C GLY A 3 -9.93 -7.79 -11.78
N SER A 4 -11.10 -7.27 -12.11
CA SER A 4 -11.58 -5.95 -11.68
C SER A 4 -12.41 -6.01 -10.39
N THR A 5 -12.78 -7.22 -9.94
CA THR A 5 -13.64 -7.44 -8.78
C THR A 5 -12.96 -7.05 -7.46
N ASN A 6 -13.43 -5.96 -6.86
CA ASN A 6 -13.13 -5.65 -5.45
C ASN A 6 -14.00 -6.52 -4.51
N PHE A 7 -13.45 -6.94 -3.37
CA PHE A 7 -14.18 -7.67 -2.30
C PHE A 7 -15.13 -6.75 -1.53
N SER A 8 -16.18 -6.29 -2.20
CA SER A 8 -17.26 -5.49 -1.64
C SER A 8 -18.60 -6.09 -2.04
N ASN A 9 -19.66 -5.80 -1.29
CA ASN A 9 -21.01 -6.28 -1.63
C ASN A 9 -21.41 -5.86 -3.06
N LYS A 10 -21.08 -4.64 -3.48
CA LYS A 10 -21.34 -4.16 -4.83
C LYS A 10 -20.46 -4.86 -5.87
N GLY A 11 -19.15 -4.96 -5.62
CA GLY A 11 -18.21 -5.63 -6.54
C GLY A 11 -18.55 -7.10 -6.79
N LEU A 12 -19.06 -7.81 -5.76
CA LEU A 12 -19.38 -9.23 -5.85
C LEU A 12 -20.78 -9.54 -6.41
N LYS A 13 -21.70 -8.56 -6.45
CA LYS A 13 -23.13 -8.82 -6.76
C LYS A 13 -23.74 -7.89 -7.80
N ASP A 14 -23.34 -6.62 -7.81
CA ASP A 14 -24.07 -5.57 -8.51
C ASP A 14 -23.28 -5.03 -9.71
N ASN A 15 -21.96 -4.89 -9.57
CA ASN A 15 -21.10 -4.38 -10.62
C ASN A 15 -20.87 -5.44 -11.70
N TRP A 16 -20.78 -5.00 -12.95
CA TRP A 16 -20.27 -5.83 -14.04
C TRP A 16 -18.75 -5.91 -13.95
N GLU A 17 -18.26 -6.89 -13.20
CA GLU A 17 -16.84 -7.14 -13.01
C GLU A 17 -16.41 -8.42 -13.72
N GLU A 18 -15.15 -8.48 -14.13
CA GLU A 18 -14.55 -9.68 -14.71
C GLU A 18 -13.48 -10.24 -13.76
N SER A 19 -13.54 -11.54 -13.52
CA SER A 19 -12.58 -12.27 -12.69
C SER A 19 -12.07 -13.49 -13.44
N THR A 20 -10.75 -13.58 -13.59
CA THR A 20 -10.05 -14.67 -14.24
C THR A 20 -9.41 -15.58 -13.21
N PHE A 21 -9.69 -16.87 -13.34
CA PHE A 21 -8.97 -17.91 -12.63
C PHE A 21 -7.70 -18.28 -13.41
N VAL A 22 -6.55 -18.16 -12.76
CA VAL A 22 -5.25 -18.53 -13.33
C VAL A 22 -4.79 -19.81 -12.67
N HIS A 23 -4.58 -20.85 -13.47
CA HIS A 23 -3.95 -22.09 -13.06
C HIS A 23 -2.52 -22.13 -13.58
N PHE A 24 -1.56 -22.46 -12.71
CA PHE A 24 -0.17 -22.62 -13.09
C PHE A 24 0.14 -24.11 -13.19
N ASP A 25 0.43 -24.58 -14.41
CA ASP A 25 0.88 -25.95 -14.63
C ASP A 25 2.32 -26.09 -14.10
N PRO A 26 2.59 -26.99 -13.14
CA PRO A 26 3.94 -27.21 -12.62
C PRO A 26 4.94 -27.71 -13.66
N ALA A 27 4.48 -28.28 -14.79
CA ALA A 27 5.33 -28.75 -15.87
C ALA A 27 5.74 -27.63 -16.86
N ASP A 28 5.11 -26.46 -16.77
CA ASP A 28 5.41 -25.30 -17.60
C ASP A 28 6.35 -24.34 -16.85
N GLU A 29 7.60 -24.28 -17.30
CA GLU A 29 8.64 -23.43 -16.70
C GLU A 29 8.32 -21.93 -16.79
N GLU A 30 7.66 -21.49 -17.85
CA GLU A 30 7.27 -20.09 -18.03
C GLU A 30 6.13 -19.73 -17.05
N ALA A 31 5.13 -20.60 -16.92
CA ALA A 31 4.06 -20.44 -15.95
C ALA A 31 4.59 -20.38 -14.50
N MET A 32 5.56 -21.24 -14.17
CA MET A 32 6.19 -21.24 -12.84
C MET A 32 7.05 -20.01 -12.59
N THR A 33 7.71 -19.48 -13.63
CA THR A 33 8.44 -18.20 -13.54
C THR A 33 7.50 -17.04 -13.30
N ASN A 34 6.39 -16.94 -14.03
CA ASN A 34 5.37 -15.91 -13.84
C ASN A 34 4.77 -15.96 -12.43
N ARG A 35 4.48 -17.17 -11.93
CA ARG A 35 4.02 -17.36 -10.54
C ARG A 35 5.03 -16.83 -9.53
N ALA A 36 6.31 -17.18 -9.70
CA ALA A 36 7.38 -16.73 -8.80
C ALA A 36 7.51 -15.20 -8.81
N GLN A 37 7.39 -14.56 -9.98
CA GLN A 37 7.38 -13.11 -10.10
C GLN A 37 6.19 -12.47 -9.39
N SER A 38 4.96 -13.01 -9.54
CA SER A 38 3.79 -12.50 -8.83
C SER A 38 3.94 -12.59 -7.30
N VAL A 39 4.51 -13.70 -6.80
CA VAL A 39 4.81 -13.86 -5.37
C VAL A 39 5.84 -12.85 -4.91
N ALA A 40 6.93 -12.67 -5.67
CA ALA A 40 7.96 -11.71 -5.34
C ALA A 40 7.43 -10.26 -5.29
N GLN A 41 6.54 -9.89 -6.22
CA GLN A 41 5.87 -8.59 -6.23
C GLN A 41 4.99 -8.40 -5.00
N PHE A 42 4.21 -9.42 -4.62
CA PHE A 42 3.39 -9.36 -3.41
C PHE A 42 4.28 -9.19 -2.16
N ASP A 43 5.36 -9.95 -2.04
CA ASP A 43 6.29 -9.87 -0.92
C ASP A 43 6.99 -8.51 -0.84
N ASP A 44 7.32 -7.90 -1.98
CA ASP A 44 7.91 -6.55 -2.07
C ASP A 44 6.94 -5.51 -1.49
N LEU A 45 5.69 -5.51 -1.96
CA LEU A 45 4.63 -4.64 -1.45
C LEU A 45 4.39 -4.85 0.05
N TRP A 46 4.29 -6.12 0.46
CA TRP A 46 4.06 -6.47 1.86
C TRP A 46 5.17 -5.96 2.79
N LYS A 47 6.43 -6.03 2.35
CA LYS A 47 7.58 -5.61 3.16
C LYS A 47 7.79 -4.10 3.14
N ASN A 48 7.60 -3.46 2.00
CA ASN A 48 8.04 -2.08 1.79
C ASN A 48 6.90 -1.06 1.85
N GLU A 49 5.66 -1.47 1.61
CA GLU A 49 4.52 -0.57 1.40
C GLU A 49 3.34 -0.87 2.33
N ALA A 50 3.30 -2.02 3.01
CA ALA A 50 2.25 -2.32 3.97
C ALA A 50 2.37 -1.48 5.26
N PHE A 51 1.20 -1.04 5.76
CA PHE A 51 1.08 -0.35 7.04
C PHE A 51 0.23 -1.17 8.01
N GLU A 52 0.84 -1.69 9.06
CA GLU A 52 0.15 -2.48 10.08
C GLU A 52 -0.18 -1.62 11.30
N LEU A 53 -1.48 -1.51 11.61
CA LEU A 53 -1.97 -0.87 12.82
C LEU A 53 -3.32 -1.44 13.25
N THR A 54 -3.46 -1.79 14.53
CA THR A 54 -4.73 -2.29 15.07
C THR A 54 -5.61 -1.12 15.51
N SER A 55 -6.86 -1.05 15.03
CA SER A 55 -7.80 0.02 15.40
C SER A 55 -8.07 0.10 16.91
N ARG A 56 -8.07 -1.05 17.61
CA ARG A 56 -8.13 -1.13 19.07
C ARG A 56 -6.93 -0.46 19.74
N ASP A 57 -5.72 -0.65 19.21
CA ASP A 57 -4.50 -0.07 19.79
C ASP A 57 -4.47 1.45 19.61
N VAL A 58 -4.90 1.94 18.45
CA VAL A 58 -5.07 3.38 18.20
C VAL A 58 -6.09 3.98 19.18
N ALA A 59 -7.26 3.36 19.28
CA ALA A 59 -8.31 3.82 20.19
C ALA A 59 -7.86 3.78 21.66
N ALA A 60 -7.15 2.73 22.07
CA ALA A 60 -6.59 2.61 23.41
C ALA A 60 -5.53 3.69 23.68
N TYR A 61 -4.65 3.95 22.73
CA TYR A 61 -3.67 5.03 22.79
C TYR A 61 -4.36 6.40 22.94
N TRP A 62 -5.42 6.68 22.18
CA TRP A 62 -6.18 7.93 22.33
C TRP A 62 -6.87 8.10 23.69
N LYS A 63 -7.25 7.00 24.33
CA LYS A 63 -7.91 6.99 25.64
C LYS A 63 -6.92 6.74 26.81
N ARG A 64 -5.60 6.72 26.56
CA ARG A 64 -4.57 6.37 27.55
C ARG A 64 -4.61 7.18 28.86
N TYR A 65 -5.09 8.43 28.81
CA TYR A 65 -5.20 9.32 29.98
C TYR A 65 -6.60 9.35 30.61
N LYS A 66 -7.55 8.56 30.11
CA LYS A 66 -8.90 8.48 30.69
C LYS A 66 -8.88 7.64 31.97
N PRO A 67 -9.81 7.84 32.92
CA PRO A 67 -9.96 6.96 34.08
C PRO A 67 -10.07 5.48 33.67
N GLU A 68 -9.65 4.56 34.54
CA GLU A 68 -9.73 3.12 34.27
C GLU A 68 -11.18 2.63 34.21
N GLU A 69 -12.01 3.11 35.13
CA GLU A 69 -13.44 2.86 35.12
C GLU A 69 -14.08 3.41 33.83
N GLY A 70 -14.76 2.53 33.08
CA GLY A 70 -15.40 2.88 31.81
C GLY A 70 -14.44 3.05 30.62
N ARG A 71 -13.11 2.90 30.80
CA ARG A 71 -12.14 3.08 29.70
C ARG A 71 -12.40 2.14 28.53
N GLU A 72 -12.70 0.88 28.80
CA GLU A 72 -12.90 -0.13 27.74
C GLU A 72 -14.13 0.18 26.86
N TYR A 73 -15.19 0.75 27.45
CA TYR A 73 -16.32 1.23 26.69
C TYR A 73 -15.92 2.38 25.76
N GLN A 74 -15.19 3.37 26.29
CA GLN A 74 -14.69 4.51 25.52
C GLN A 74 -13.70 4.11 24.42
N ILE A 75 -12.92 3.05 24.63
CA ILE A 75 -12.04 2.47 23.59
C ILE A 75 -12.89 1.90 22.47
N ARG A 76 -13.91 1.09 22.78
CA ARG A 76 -14.81 0.51 21.77
C ARG A 76 -15.53 1.58 20.96
N GLU A 77 -16.06 2.63 21.61
CA GLU A 77 -16.69 3.76 20.92
C GLU A 77 -15.72 4.48 19.97
N ALA A 78 -14.44 4.57 20.32
CA ALA A 78 -13.43 5.26 19.52
C ALA A 78 -12.85 4.42 18.37
N GLN A 79 -13.14 3.11 18.29
CA GLN A 79 -12.55 2.23 17.25
C GLN A 79 -12.94 2.66 15.84
N GLN A 80 -14.19 3.06 15.61
CA GLN A 80 -14.60 3.52 14.28
C GLN A 80 -13.88 4.80 13.87
N ALA A 81 -13.73 5.75 14.80
CA ALA A 81 -12.97 6.97 14.57
C ALA A 81 -11.48 6.66 14.29
N ALA A 82 -10.91 5.68 14.99
CA ALA A 82 -9.55 5.19 14.75
C ALA A 82 -9.37 4.60 13.37
N VAL A 83 -10.32 3.78 12.90
CA VAL A 83 -10.30 3.25 11.53
C VAL A 83 -10.34 4.40 10.51
N ASN A 84 -11.27 5.34 10.67
CA ASN A 84 -11.42 6.45 9.73
C ASN A 84 -10.18 7.36 9.69
N ASP A 85 -9.55 7.65 10.84
CA ASP A 85 -8.33 8.45 10.90
C ASP A 85 -7.17 7.76 10.18
N VAL A 86 -6.97 6.46 10.41
CA VAL A 86 -5.91 5.69 9.74
C VAL A 86 -6.15 5.62 8.23
N ILE A 87 -7.37 5.34 7.79
CA ILE A 87 -7.73 5.36 6.36
C ILE A 87 -7.40 6.73 5.75
N HIS A 88 -7.81 7.82 6.40
CA HIS A 88 -7.56 9.16 5.88
C HIS A 88 -6.07 9.49 5.75
N ARG A 89 -5.25 9.04 6.70
CA ARG A 89 -3.79 9.19 6.64
C ARG A 89 -3.18 8.37 5.50
N ILE A 90 -3.67 7.15 5.26
CA ILE A 90 -3.27 6.32 4.12
C ILE A 90 -3.66 7.02 2.81
N GLU A 91 -4.89 7.51 2.68
CA GLU A 91 -5.35 8.24 1.49
C GLU A 91 -4.50 9.48 1.21
N GLU A 92 -4.08 10.22 2.25
CA GLU A 92 -3.19 11.37 2.09
C GLU A 92 -1.80 10.94 1.63
N TYR A 93 -1.26 9.84 2.16
CA TYR A 93 -0.01 9.26 1.69
C TYR A 93 -0.11 8.83 0.22
N GLU A 94 -1.15 8.10 -0.16
CA GLU A 94 -1.41 7.68 -1.55
C GLU A 94 -1.52 8.87 -2.49
N ARG A 95 -2.17 9.96 -2.06
CA ARG A 95 -2.28 11.18 -2.86
C ARG A 95 -0.94 11.87 -3.04
N GLN A 96 -0.12 11.96 -1.99
CA GLN A 96 1.22 12.55 -2.07
C GLN A 96 2.14 11.71 -2.94
N SER A 97 2.13 10.39 -2.76
CA SER A 97 2.96 9.46 -3.52
C SER A 97 2.58 9.44 -4.99
N ALA A 98 1.28 9.42 -5.33
CA ALA A 98 0.81 9.50 -6.71
C ALA A 98 1.25 10.79 -7.41
N ARG A 99 1.15 11.95 -6.73
CA ARG A 99 1.63 13.23 -7.29
C ARG A 99 3.13 13.23 -7.52
N TRP A 100 3.89 12.66 -6.59
CA TRP A 100 5.33 12.56 -6.73
C TRP A 100 5.72 11.64 -7.89
N VAL A 101 5.12 10.44 -7.97
CA VAL A 101 5.30 9.50 -9.11
C VAL A 101 4.95 10.17 -10.43
N GLN A 102 3.80 10.86 -10.51
CA GLN A 102 3.41 11.62 -11.71
C GLN A 102 4.40 12.74 -12.05
N SER A 103 5.09 13.33 -11.08
CA SER A 103 6.13 14.32 -11.37
C SER A 103 7.39 13.66 -11.98
N LEU A 104 7.71 12.43 -11.58
CA LEU A 104 8.86 11.68 -12.08
C LEU A 104 8.65 11.22 -13.52
N THR A 105 7.44 10.81 -13.90
CA THR A 105 7.12 10.40 -15.28
C THR A 105 7.28 11.53 -16.30
N ARG A 106 7.36 12.79 -15.85
CA ARG A 106 7.64 13.96 -16.71
C ARG A 106 9.13 14.18 -16.99
N ARG A 107 10.03 13.47 -16.29
CA ARG A 107 11.46 13.54 -16.58
C ARG A 107 11.76 12.79 -17.87
N GLU A 108 12.61 13.39 -18.70
CA GLU A 108 12.91 12.87 -20.05
C GLU A 108 13.56 11.48 -20.03
N ASP A 109 14.48 11.25 -19.10
CA ASP A 109 15.15 9.94 -18.92
C ASP A 109 14.16 8.82 -18.57
N ILE A 110 13.23 9.09 -17.65
CA ILE A 110 12.18 8.17 -17.24
C ILE A 110 11.15 7.97 -18.35
N ALA A 111 10.70 9.04 -19.00
CA ALA A 111 9.71 8.98 -20.07
C ALA A 111 10.21 8.15 -21.26
N ASN A 112 11.47 8.35 -21.67
CA ASN A 112 12.09 7.58 -22.74
C ASN A 112 12.16 6.09 -22.38
N ARG A 113 12.55 5.78 -21.14
CA ARG A 113 12.61 4.39 -20.69
C ARG A 113 11.23 3.74 -20.60
N ALA A 114 10.22 4.47 -20.14
CA ALA A 114 8.85 4.00 -20.10
C ALA A 114 8.33 3.69 -21.52
N GLU A 115 8.68 4.50 -22.51
CA GLU A 115 8.31 4.25 -23.91
C GLU A 115 8.98 3.00 -24.48
N GLU A 116 10.26 2.77 -24.17
CA GLU A 116 10.93 1.51 -24.53
C GLU A 116 10.23 0.29 -23.93
N LEU A 117 9.81 0.36 -22.66
CA LEU A 117 9.09 -0.72 -21.99
C LEU A 117 7.70 -0.93 -22.60
N ARG A 118 6.98 0.14 -22.93
CA ARG A 118 5.69 0.07 -23.65
C ARG A 118 5.83 -0.57 -25.02
N SER A 119 6.90 -0.25 -25.77
CA SER A 119 7.17 -0.86 -27.08
C SER A 119 7.39 -2.37 -27.01
N LYS A 120 7.74 -2.90 -25.82
CA LYS A 120 7.89 -4.33 -25.54
C LYS A 120 6.57 -5.00 -25.07
N GLY A 121 5.47 -4.26 -25.07
CA GLY A 121 4.14 -4.76 -24.67
C GLY A 121 3.82 -4.63 -23.18
N ILE A 122 4.62 -3.90 -22.40
CA ILE A 122 4.33 -3.66 -20.98
C ILE A 122 3.23 -2.60 -20.86
N ALA A 123 2.24 -2.85 -20.01
CA ALA A 123 1.13 -1.93 -19.76
C ALA A 123 1.62 -0.58 -19.19
N GLU A 124 0.96 0.52 -19.56
CA GLU A 124 1.39 1.90 -19.29
C GLU A 124 1.81 2.16 -17.83
N GLY A 125 0.93 1.89 -16.86
CA GLY A 125 1.24 2.15 -15.45
C GLY A 125 2.40 1.29 -14.90
N TYR A 126 2.54 0.06 -15.38
CA TYR A 126 3.68 -0.80 -15.02
C TYR A 126 4.98 -0.31 -15.67
N ALA A 127 4.92 0.09 -16.94
CA ALA A 127 6.06 0.64 -17.65
C ALA A 127 6.59 1.92 -16.98
N ASP A 128 5.70 2.81 -16.54
CA ASP A 128 6.07 4.03 -15.83
C ASP A 128 6.75 3.72 -14.48
N LEU A 129 6.16 2.84 -13.65
CA LEU A 129 6.75 2.45 -12.37
C LEU A 129 8.10 1.73 -12.53
N MET A 130 8.19 0.82 -13.50
CA MET A 130 9.44 0.12 -13.82
C MET A 130 10.51 1.10 -14.29
N ALA A 131 10.17 2.03 -15.20
CA ALA A 131 11.10 3.04 -15.68
C ALA A 131 11.62 3.93 -14.54
N ILE A 132 10.72 4.36 -13.64
CA ILE A 132 11.09 5.13 -12.45
C ILE A 132 12.11 4.36 -11.60
N ARG A 133 11.80 3.10 -11.26
CA ARG A 133 12.67 2.26 -10.43
C ARG A 133 14.01 1.94 -11.10
N GLU A 134 14.03 1.69 -12.40
CA GLU A 134 15.26 1.43 -13.16
C GLU A 134 16.17 2.66 -13.27
N VAL A 135 15.59 3.85 -13.45
CA VAL A 135 16.35 5.10 -13.64
C VAL A 135 16.82 5.69 -12.32
N LEU A 136 15.97 5.70 -11.28
CA LEU A 136 16.33 6.21 -9.96
C LEU A 136 17.13 5.20 -9.14
N GLY A 137 16.88 3.92 -9.35
CA GLY A 137 17.25 2.84 -8.45
C GLY A 137 16.25 2.70 -7.30
N ASP A 138 15.98 1.45 -6.91
CA ASP A 138 15.01 1.10 -5.85
C ASP A 138 15.24 1.86 -4.54
N ARG A 139 16.50 2.04 -4.14
CA ARG A 139 16.85 2.76 -2.91
C ARG A 139 16.34 4.21 -2.95
N ALA A 140 16.65 4.95 -4.02
CA ALA A 140 16.25 6.34 -4.13
C ALA A 140 14.74 6.48 -4.30
N TYR A 141 14.10 5.50 -4.97
CA TYR A 141 12.65 5.44 -5.07
C TYR A 141 11.98 5.32 -3.69
N TYR A 142 12.38 4.33 -2.89
CA TYR A 142 11.81 4.13 -1.56
C TYR A 142 12.19 5.24 -0.57
N GLU A 143 13.42 5.76 -0.62
CA GLU A 143 13.81 6.94 0.18
C GLU A 143 12.87 8.13 -0.13
N GLY A 144 12.57 8.40 -1.40
CA GLY A 144 11.62 9.45 -1.78
C GLY A 144 10.21 9.24 -1.25
N LEU A 145 9.71 7.99 -1.25
CA LEU A 145 8.42 7.64 -0.62
C LEU A 145 8.44 7.86 0.90
N TYR A 146 9.52 7.46 1.56
CA TYR A 146 9.63 7.55 3.03
C TYR A 146 9.88 8.97 3.54
N GLU A 147 10.40 9.85 2.70
CA GLU A 147 10.60 11.25 3.06
C GLU A 147 9.31 12.08 3.05
N MET A 148 8.23 11.55 2.48
CA MET A 148 6.94 12.25 2.38
C MET A 148 6.36 12.55 3.78
N PRO A 149 5.82 13.77 4.00
CA PRO A 149 5.18 14.13 5.27
C PRO A 149 4.11 13.13 5.72
N ALA A 150 3.23 12.71 4.81
CA ALA A 150 2.16 11.77 5.15
C ALA A 150 2.68 10.39 5.59
N TYR A 151 3.77 9.91 4.98
CA TYR A 151 4.42 8.67 5.41
C TYR A 151 4.99 8.82 6.83
N LYS A 152 5.69 9.94 7.09
CA LYS A 152 6.25 10.22 8.42
C LYS A 152 5.17 10.28 9.49
N GLU A 153 4.04 10.92 9.22
CA GLU A 153 2.90 10.97 10.15
C GLU A 153 2.35 9.57 10.48
N LEU A 154 2.21 8.71 9.47
CA LEU A 154 1.79 7.31 9.67
C LEU A 154 2.79 6.56 10.56
N ARG A 155 4.09 6.71 10.29
CA ARG A 155 5.16 6.04 11.07
C ARG A 155 5.29 6.59 12.49
N GLU A 156 5.08 7.88 12.69
CA GLU A 156 5.06 8.51 14.01
C GLU A 156 3.90 7.98 14.85
N LEU A 157 2.71 7.84 14.26
CA LEU A 157 1.56 7.24 14.94
C LEU A 157 1.86 5.79 15.36
N GLN A 158 2.38 4.97 14.44
CA GLN A 158 2.74 3.59 14.71
C GLN A 158 3.81 3.47 15.81
N THR A 159 4.85 4.31 15.72
CA THR A 159 5.95 4.34 16.70
C THR A 159 5.45 4.76 18.08
N SER A 160 4.62 5.80 18.14
CA SER A 160 4.04 6.30 19.40
C SER A 160 3.20 5.24 20.11
N ILE A 161 2.40 4.50 19.35
CA ILE A 161 1.57 3.41 19.88
C ILE A 161 2.44 2.25 20.36
N ARG A 162 3.46 1.85 19.59
CA ARG A 162 4.39 0.79 19.98
C ARG A 162 5.14 1.15 21.27
N GLU A 163 5.74 2.34 21.34
CA GLU A 163 6.44 2.80 22.53
C GLU A 163 5.52 2.89 23.75
N TRP A 164 4.27 3.33 23.56
CA TRP A 164 3.29 3.35 24.63
C TRP A 164 2.97 1.94 25.15
N LYS A 165 2.83 0.95 24.26
CA LYS A 165 2.59 -0.46 24.63
C LYS A 165 3.80 -1.09 25.35
N GLU A 166 5.02 -0.71 25.00
CA GLU A 166 6.25 -1.21 25.63
C GLU A 166 6.50 -0.61 27.03
N ARG A 167 5.90 0.54 27.34
CA ARG A 167 6.04 1.23 28.64
C ARG A 167 5.02 0.79 29.70
N GLY A 168 3.96 0.07 29.30
CA GLY A 168 2.89 -0.41 30.18
C GLY A 168 2.97 -1.91 30.41
#